data_AF-K2BIM8-F1
#
_entry.id   AF-K2BIM8-F1
#
_cell.length_a   1.000
_cell.length_b   1.000
_cell.length_c   1.000
_cell.angle_alpha   90.00
_cell.angle_beta   90.00
_cell.angle_gamma   90.00
#
_symmetry.space_group_name_H-M   'P 1'
#
loop_
_entity.id
_entity.type
_entity.pdbx_description
1 polymer ?
#
loop_
_entity_poly.entity_id
_entity_poly.type
_entity_poly.pdbx_seq_one_letter_code
_entity_poly.pdbx_strand_id
1 'polypeptide(L)'
;PWPDEYVTNMEAVINHISSNFGGYTDKLCTGPIPITYESTQAYSGGKAYGGELLGDGTITIYPFGINQGFGSNLYTLAHETGHFFKPRNIDIWNLFSEERPWATEGYIDTYPLSPSDNEDFAETIGVYIAGPSYPRVDVLDRYPKHRQFAQSNIFN
;
A
#
# COMPACT_ATOMS: atom_id res chain seq x y z
N PRO A 1 19.54 6.64 -10.72
CA PRO A 1 20.03 5.53 -9.85
C PRO A 1 19.48 5.75 -8.45
N TRP A 2 19.25 4.68 -7.69
CA TRP A 2 18.86 4.81 -6.28
C TRP A 2 20.04 5.38 -5.46
N PRO A 3 19.80 6.37 -4.58
CA PRO A 3 20.72 6.70 -3.51
C PRO A 3 20.90 5.52 -2.54
N ASP A 4 22.12 5.26 -2.06
CA ASP A 4 22.43 4.09 -1.21
C ASP A 4 21.59 4.05 0.08
N GLU A 5 21.32 5.21 0.67
CA GLU A 5 20.45 5.33 1.86
C GLU A 5 19.01 4.89 1.57
N TYR A 6 18.50 5.16 0.35
CA TYR A 6 17.16 4.78 -0.07
C TYR A 6 17.06 3.28 -0.37
N VAL A 7 18.12 2.69 -0.94
CA VAL A 7 18.22 1.23 -1.09
C VAL A 7 18.13 0.56 0.27
N THR A 8 18.97 1.00 1.22
CA THR A 8 19.01 0.44 2.58
C THR A 8 17.64 0.53 3.28
N ASN A 9 16.98 1.68 3.17
CA ASN A 9 15.66 1.88 3.75
C ASN A 9 14.59 0.99 3.09
N MET A 10 14.61 0.85 1.77
CA MET A 10 13.64 0.01 1.04
C MET A 10 13.85 -1.48 1.34
N GLU A 11 15.09 -1.93 1.42
CA GLU A 11 15.42 -3.29 1.86
C GLU A 11 14.92 -3.56 3.27
N ALA A 12 15.09 -2.61 4.20
CA ALA A 12 14.55 -2.74 5.55
C ALA A 12 13.02 -2.84 5.58
N VAL A 13 12.32 -2.06 4.74
CA VAL A 13 10.86 -2.13 4.59
C VAL A 13 10.42 -3.48 4.02
N ILE A 14 11.05 -3.94 2.93
CA ILE A 14 10.76 -5.25 2.31
C ILE A 14 10.95 -6.38 3.32
N ASN A 15 12.05 -6.35 4.08
CA ASN A 15 12.33 -7.33 5.12
C ASN A 15 11.29 -7.29 6.24
N HIS A 16 10.86 -6.10 6.65
CA HIS A 16 9.82 -5.94 7.65
C HIS A 16 8.49 -6.53 7.18
N ILE A 17 8.05 -6.21 5.96
CA ILE A 17 6.82 -6.75 5.37
C ILE A 17 6.89 -8.27 5.33
N SER A 18 7.97 -8.80 4.75
CA SER A 18 8.13 -10.25 4.53
C SER A 18 8.25 -11.06 5.82
N SER A 19 8.77 -10.46 6.90
CA SER A 19 8.96 -11.16 8.17
C SER A 19 7.74 -11.10 9.09
N ASN A 20 6.88 -10.08 8.96
CA ASN A 20 5.77 -9.84 9.89
C ASN A 20 4.40 -10.10 9.27
N PHE A 21 4.29 -10.16 7.94
CA PHE A 21 3.01 -10.27 7.24
C PHE A 21 3.02 -11.44 6.24
N GLY A 22 3.39 -12.63 6.71
CA GLY A 22 3.53 -13.85 5.89
C GLY A 22 2.28 -14.20 5.08
N GLY A 23 1.10 -14.17 5.72
CA GLY A 23 -0.17 -14.44 5.03
C GLY A 23 -0.46 -13.49 3.88
N TYR A 24 -0.03 -12.23 3.99
CA TYR A 24 -0.13 -11.24 2.92
C TYR A 24 0.88 -11.50 1.80
N THR A 25 2.15 -11.77 2.14
CA THR A 25 3.16 -12.07 1.13
C THR A 25 2.87 -13.35 0.37
N ASP A 26 2.33 -14.39 1.02
CA ASP A 26 1.98 -15.65 0.37
C ASP A 26 0.85 -15.46 -0.67
N LYS A 27 -0.11 -14.60 -0.35
CA LYS A 27 -1.24 -14.27 -1.24
C LYS A 27 -0.83 -13.35 -2.40
N LEU A 28 0.22 -12.55 -2.22
CA LEU A 28 0.71 -11.56 -3.20
C LEU A 28 1.82 -12.10 -4.12
N CYS A 29 2.74 -12.89 -3.59
CA CYS A 29 4.04 -13.19 -4.22
C CYS A 29 4.00 -14.44 -5.12
N THR A 30 3.28 -14.36 -6.24
CA THR A 30 3.41 -15.35 -7.34
C THR A 30 4.63 -15.09 -8.24
N GLY A 31 5.40 -14.04 -7.98
CA GLY A 31 6.61 -13.66 -8.72
C GLY A 31 7.20 -12.34 -8.22
N PRO A 32 8.38 -11.93 -8.74
CA PRO A 32 9.01 -10.68 -8.35
C PRO A 32 8.15 -9.46 -8.69
N ILE A 33 8.30 -8.38 -7.92
CA ILE A 33 7.74 -7.06 -8.20
C ILE A 33 8.92 -6.12 -8.44
N PRO A 34 9.13 -5.62 -9.68
CA PRO A 34 10.19 -4.66 -9.93
C PRO A 34 9.87 -3.32 -9.24
N ILE A 35 10.87 -2.75 -8.58
CA ILE A 35 10.76 -1.46 -7.89
C ILE A 35 11.84 -0.53 -8.44
N THR A 36 11.44 0.67 -8.88
CA THR A 36 12.32 1.74 -9.36
C THR A 36 12.17 2.98 -8.47
N TYR A 37 13.15 3.87 -8.56
CA TYR A 37 13.11 5.17 -7.91
C TYR A 37 13.23 6.27 -8.95
N GLU A 38 12.29 7.21 -8.90
CA GLU A 38 12.35 8.45 -9.67
C GLU A 38 12.72 9.60 -8.72
N SER A 39 13.77 10.33 -9.10
CA SER A 39 14.29 11.46 -8.31
C SER A 39 13.40 12.69 -8.37
N THR A 40 12.60 12.82 -9.42
CA THR A 40 11.65 13.91 -9.61
C THR A 40 10.35 13.61 -8.87
N GLN A 41 9.91 14.53 -8.00
CA GLN A 41 8.66 14.36 -7.26
C GLN A 41 7.45 14.39 -8.20
N ALA A 42 6.59 13.38 -8.07
CA ALA A 42 5.32 13.32 -8.77
C ALA A 42 4.20 14.05 -8.01
N TYR A 43 3.26 14.61 -8.77
CA TYR A 43 2.13 15.35 -8.25
C TYR A 43 0.85 14.98 -8.99
N SER A 44 -0.28 14.95 -8.29
CA SER A 44 -1.60 14.86 -8.90
C SER A 44 -2.58 15.75 -8.14
N GLY A 45 -3.36 16.55 -8.89
CA GLY A 45 -4.21 17.59 -8.30
C GLY A 45 -3.45 18.62 -7.44
N GLY A 46 -2.17 18.86 -7.71
CA GLY A 46 -1.30 19.74 -6.92
C GLY A 46 -0.78 19.15 -5.61
N LYS A 47 -1.06 17.88 -5.31
CA LYS A 47 -0.58 17.16 -4.12
C LYS A 47 0.49 16.16 -4.50
N ALA A 48 1.57 16.12 -3.72
CA ALA A 48 2.63 15.12 -3.87
C ALA A 48 2.14 13.74 -3.43
N TYR A 49 2.63 12.68 -4.09
CA TYR A 49 2.35 11.29 -3.72
C TYR A 49 3.62 10.44 -3.73
N GLY A 50 3.60 9.30 -3.03
CA GLY A 50 4.80 8.57 -2.65
C GLY A 50 5.25 7.48 -3.62
N GLY A 51 4.32 6.85 -4.33
CA GLY A 51 4.60 5.78 -5.28
C GLY A 51 3.51 5.65 -6.33
N GLU A 52 3.74 4.80 -7.32
CA GLU A 52 2.76 4.44 -8.34
C GLU A 52 3.07 3.06 -8.90
N LEU A 53 2.03 2.24 -9.10
CA LEU A 53 2.07 1.07 -9.96
C LEU A 53 1.89 1.46 -11.43
N LEU A 54 2.94 1.28 -12.23
CA LEU A 54 2.90 1.47 -13.68
C LEU A 54 2.20 0.29 -14.39
N GLY A 55 1.70 0.55 -15.60
CA GLY A 55 0.98 -0.46 -16.40
C GLY A 55 1.80 -1.69 -16.82
N ASP A 56 3.12 -1.64 -16.73
CA ASP A 56 4.03 -2.77 -16.98
C ASP A 56 4.25 -3.65 -15.73
N GLY A 57 3.63 -3.31 -14.60
CA GLY A 57 3.81 -4.03 -13.34
C GLY A 57 5.05 -3.59 -12.55
N THR A 58 5.60 -2.41 -12.82
CA THR A 58 6.68 -1.81 -12.03
C THR A 58 6.13 -0.83 -11.00
N ILE A 59 6.60 -0.93 -9.76
CA ILE A 59 6.36 0.11 -8.75
C ILE A 59 7.43 1.18 -8.90
N THR A 60 7.03 2.43 -9.11
CA THR A 60 7.93 3.58 -9.03
C THR A 60 7.75 4.27 -7.68
N ILE A 61 8.84 4.49 -6.96
CA ILE A 61 8.87 5.24 -5.70
C ILE A 61 9.41 6.65 -5.95
N TYR A 62 8.74 7.64 -5.37
CA TYR A 62 9.07 9.06 -5.48
C TYR A 62 9.62 9.62 -4.15
N PRO A 63 10.28 10.81 -4.12
CA PRO A 63 10.88 11.38 -2.92
C PRO A 63 9.94 11.46 -1.70
N PHE A 64 8.65 11.79 -1.91
CA PHE A 64 7.67 11.88 -0.83
C PHE A 64 7.44 10.55 -0.13
N GLY A 65 7.51 9.42 -0.85
CA GLY A 65 7.30 8.09 -0.31
C GLY A 65 8.49 7.55 0.48
N ILE A 66 9.68 8.14 0.32
CA ILE A 66 10.93 7.62 0.89
C ILE A 66 11.64 8.55 1.87
N ASN A 67 11.41 9.87 1.78
CA ASN A 67 12.10 10.89 2.58
C ASN A 67 11.43 11.19 3.93
N GLN A 68 10.25 10.62 4.19
CA GLN A 68 9.45 10.91 5.38
C GLN A 68 9.69 9.91 6.52
N GLY A 69 10.66 9.00 6.35
CA GLY A 69 11.06 8.00 7.34
C GLY A 69 10.34 6.66 7.19
N PHE A 70 10.78 5.68 7.98
CA PHE A 70 10.42 4.27 7.81
C PHE A 70 8.91 4.00 7.68
N GLY A 71 8.08 4.65 8.51
CA GLY A 71 6.63 4.45 8.47
C GLY A 71 5.96 4.91 7.16
N SER A 72 6.46 5.99 6.56
CA SER A 72 5.98 6.43 5.24
C SER A 72 6.43 5.46 4.15
N ASN A 73 7.69 5.00 4.21
CA ASN A 73 8.23 4.06 3.23
C ASN A 73 7.47 2.73 3.29
N LEU A 74 7.16 2.27 4.50
CA LEU A 74 6.36 1.09 4.77
C LEU A 74 4.94 1.23 4.22
N TYR A 75 4.27 2.34 4.54
CA TYR A 75 2.94 2.66 4.02
C TYR A 75 2.93 2.72 2.49
N THR A 76 3.84 3.47 1.87
CA THR A 76 3.90 3.64 0.42
C THR A 76 4.12 2.30 -0.26
N LEU A 77 5.12 1.51 0.14
CA LEU A 77 5.36 0.23 -0.51
C LEU A 77 4.16 -0.71 -0.33
N ALA A 78 3.59 -0.81 0.87
CA ALA A 78 2.43 -1.64 1.16
C ALA A 78 1.19 -1.26 0.33
N HIS A 79 0.95 0.05 0.16
CA HIS A 79 -0.11 0.56 -0.70
C HIS A 79 0.11 0.14 -2.16
N GLU A 80 1.28 0.44 -2.74
CA GLU A 80 1.54 0.14 -4.16
C GLU A 80 1.50 -1.35 -4.46
N THR A 81 1.99 -2.18 -3.52
CA THR A 81 1.89 -3.64 -3.62
C THR A 81 0.46 -4.15 -3.45
N GLY A 82 -0.41 -3.42 -2.76
CA GLY A 82 -1.85 -3.70 -2.67
C GLY A 82 -2.54 -3.71 -4.04
N HIS A 83 -2.14 -2.84 -4.97
CA HIS A 83 -2.69 -2.82 -6.33
C HIS A 83 -2.41 -4.11 -7.14
N PHE A 84 -1.42 -4.92 -6.74
CA PHE A 84 -1.14 -6.19 -7.41
C PHE A 84 -2.11 -7.31 -7.03
N PHE A 85 -2.96 -7.17 -6.01
CA PHE A 85 -3.96 -8.19 -5.70
C PHE A 85 -4.92 -8.40 -6.86
N LYS A 86 -5.38 -7.33 -7.52
CA LYS A 86 -6.27 -7.46 -8.67
C LYS A 86 -5.67 -8.34 -9.79
N PRO A 87 -4.43 -8.13 -10.27
CA PRO A 87 -3.83 -9.01 -11.28
C PRO A 87 -3.27 -10.35 -10.75
N ARG A 88 -2.92 -10.49 -9.46
CA ARG A 88 -2.25 -11.71 -8.94
C ARG A 88 -3.13 -12.61 -8.07
N ASN A 89 -4.16 -12.06 -7.47
CA ASN A 89 -5.10 -12.74 -6.56
C ASN A 89 -6.49 -12.11 -6.68
N ILE A 90 -7.09 -12.28 -7.86
CA ILE A 90 -8.36 -11.63 -8.24
C ILE A 90 -9.52 -12.01 -7.30
N ASP A 91 -9.47 -13.19 -6.68
CA ASP A 91 -10.54 -13.67 -5.80
C ASP A 91 -10.66 -12.80 -4.54
N ILE A 92 -9.54 -12.40 -3.93
CA ILE A 92 -9.56 -11.48 -2.77
C ILE A 92 -10.03 -10.09 -3.17
N TRP A 93 -9.60 -9.60 -4.32
CA TRP A 93 -10.06 -8.32 -4.86
C TRP A 93 -11.58 -8.33 -5.12
N ASN A 94 -12.10 -9.41 -5.71
CA ASN A 94 -13.52 -9.57 -5.96
C ASN A 94 -14.30 -9.66 -4.65
N LEU A 95 -13.79 -10.39 -3.65
CA LEU A 95 -14.42 -10.47 -2.34
C LEU A 95 -14.53 -9.09 -1.68
N PHE A 96 -13.47 -8.27 -1.71
CA PHE A 96 -13.54 -6.89 -1.24
C PHE A 96 -14.61 -6.08 -1.98
N SER A 97 -14.67 -6.27 -3.30
CA SER A 97 -15.64 -5.60 -4.17
C SER A 97 -17.09 -6.03 -3.94
N GLU A 98 -17.30 -7.24 -3.44
CA GLU A 98 -18.60 -7.78 -3.06
C GLU A 98 -19.02 -7.34 -1.66
N GLU A 99 -18.10 -7.38 -0.69
CA GLU A 99 -18.34 -6.95 0.70
C GLU A 99 -18.53 -5.43 0.83
N ARG A 100 -17.88 -4.65 -0.04
CA ARG A 100 -18.00 -3.20 -0.16
C ARG A 100 -17.90 -2.48 1.18
N PRO A 101 -16.81 -2.63 1.95
CA PRO A 101 -16.70 -1.99 3.27
C PRO A 101 -16.90 -0.47 3.21
N TRP A 102 -16.48 0.19 2.13
CA TRP A 102 -16.70 1.61 1.86
C TRP A 102 -18.17 2.02 1.70
N ALA A 103 -19.09 1.10 1.39
CA ALA A 103 -20.50 1.44 1.23
C ALA A 103 -21.15 1.97 2.52
N THR A 104 -20.59 1.61 3.68
CA THR A 104 -21.04 2.12 4.98
C THR A 104 -20.04 3.04 5.67
N GLU A 105 -18.74 2.81 5.47
CA GLU A 105 -17.69 3.56 6.18
C GLU A 105 -17.16 4.74 5.37
N GLY A 106 -17.50 4.81 4.07
CA GLY A 106 -16.79 5.65 3.11
C GLY A 106 -15.42 5.07 2.76
N TYR A 107 -14.75 5.68 1.79
CA TYR A 107 -13.36 5.35 1.48
C TYR A 107 -12.41 5.86 2.56
N ILE A 108 -11.27 5.19 2.74
CA ILE A 108 -10.22 5.60 3.67
C ILE A 108 -9.65 6.97 3.24
N ASP A 109 -9.66 7.94 4.16
CA ASP A 109 -9.35 9.35 3.90
C ASP A 109 -7.84 9.71 3.90
N THR A 110 -6.99 8.74 3.58
CA THR A 110 -5.53 8.87 3.53
C THR A 110 -5.02 9.25 2.15
N TYR A 111 -5.71 8.83 1.09
CA TYR A 111 -5.25 9.04 -0.28
C TYR A 111 -5.53 10.48 -0.77
N PRO A 112 -4.53 11.18 -1.35
CA PRO A 112 -4.71 12.55 -1.80
C PRO A 112 -5.52 12.70 -3.10
N LEU A 113 -5.69 11.62 -3.87
CA LEU A 113 -6.27 11.63 -5.22
C LEU A 113 -7.77 11.25 -5.21
N SER A 114 -8.35 11.11 -6.41
CA SER A 114 -9.75 10.73 -6.56
C SER A 114 -10.01 9.36 -5.93
N PRO A 115 -10.98 9.23 -5.02
CA PRO A 115 -11.31 7.95 -4.41
C PRO A 115 -11.81 6.95 -5.45
N SER A 116 -11.39 5.70 -5.33
CA SER A 116 -11.91 4.57 -6.09
C SER A 116 -11.81 3.29 -5.27
N ASP A 117 -12.61 2.28 -5.59
CA ASP A 117 -12.55 0.96 -4.94
C ASP A 117 -11.12 0.37 -4.95
N ASN A 118 -10.36 0.62 -6.04
CA ASN A 118 -9.00 0.10 -6.21
C ASN A 118 -7.99 0.80 -5.29
N GLU A 119 -8.14 2.12 -5.14
CA GLU A 119 -7.34 2.89 -4.19
C GLU A 119 -7.69 2.51 -2.76
N ASP A 120 -8.98 2.35 -2.45
CA ASP A 120 -9.44 2.02 -1.11
C ASP A 120 -8.97 0.64 -0.62
N PHE A 121 -8.90 -0.33 -1.53
CA PHE A 121 -8.29 -1.63 -1.25
C PHE A 121 -6.79 -1.51 -0.95
N ALA A 122 -6.04 -0.77 -1.78
CA ALA A 122 -4.62 -0.53 -1.57
C ALA A 122 -4.36 0.26 -0.27
N GLU A 123 -5.19 1.25 0.02
CA GLU A 123 -5.17 1.99 1.29
C GLU A 123 -5.40 1.07 2.47
N THR A 124 -6.39 0.18 2.40
CA THR A 124 -6.68 -0.78 3.48
C THR A 124 -5.44 -1.59 3.84
N ILE A 125 -4.69 -2.06 2.84
CA ILE A 125 -3.42 -2.78 3.04
C ILE A 125 -2.35 -1.84 3.61
N GLY A 126 -2.16 -0.68 2.99
CA GLY A 126 -1.16 0.31 3.37
C GLY A 126 -1.28 0.73 4.83
N VAL A 127 -2.49 1.10 5.26
CA VAL A 127 -2.75 1.53 6.65
C VAL A 127 -2.69 0.36 7.63
N TYR A 128 -3.05 -0.86 7.22
CA TYR A 128 -2.96 -2.04 8.08
C TYR A 128 -1.51 -2.38 8.41
N ILE A 129 -0.63 -2.41 7.39
CA ILE A 129 0.79 -2.73 7.56
C ILE A 129 1.51 -1.60 8.30
N ALA A 130 1.30 -0.34 7.90
CA ALA A 130 2.00 0.78 8.51
C ALA A 130 1.54 1.06 9.94
N GLY A 131 0.27 0.79 10.24
CA GLY A 131 -0.34 0.95 11.56
C GLY A 131 0.02 2.30 12.20
N PRO A 132 0.43 2.34 13.48
CA PRO A 132 0.76 3.58 14.17
C PRO A 132 2.07 4.24 13.70
N SER A 133 2.84 3.57 12.84
CA SER A 133 4.11 4.10 12.31
C SER A 133 3.88 5.17 11.24
N TYR A 134 2.68 5.23 10.64
CA TYR A 134 2.26 6.32 9.78
C TYR A 134 1.67 7.46 10.63
N PRO A 135 1.94 8.75 10.36
CA PRO A 135 1.57 9.87 11.24
C PRO A 135 0.07 10.13 11.41
N ARG A 136 -0.80 9.22 10.97
CA ARG A 136 -2.24 9.24 11.26
C ARG A 136 -2.56 8.08 12.22
N VAL A 137 -2.87 8.46 13.46
CA VAL A 137 -3.42 7.62 14.54
C VAL A 137 -4.37 6.56 13.98
N ASP A 138 -4.21 5.31 14.45
CA ASP A 138 -4.84 4.06 14.03
C ASP A 138 -6.07 4.23 13.12
N VAL A 139 -5.79 4.53 11.84
CA VAL A 139 -6.82 4.92 10.87
C VAL A 139 -7.92 3.87 10.83
N LEU A 140 -7.53 2.61 10.94
CA LEU A 140 -8.42 1.46 10.92
C LEU A 140 -9.40 1.36 12.10
N ASP A 141 -9.17 2.07 13.21
CA ASP A 141 -10.18 2.18 14.28
C ASP A 141 -11.44 2.91 13.80
N ARG A 142 -11.31 3.82 12.80
CA ARG A 142 -12.44 4.51 12.16
C ARG A 142 -13.08 3.67 11.04
N TYR A 143 -12.40 2.62 10.57
CA TYR A 143 -12.81 1.78 9.45
C TYR A 143 -12.82 0.29 9.83
N PRO A 144 -13.66 -0.12 10.81
CA PRO A 144 -13.63 -1.48 11.36
C PRO A 144 -13.95 -2.59 10.36
N LYS A 145 -14.77 -2.35 9.33
CA LYS A 145 -15.02 -3.33 8.26
C LYS A 145 -13.81 -3.51 7.36
N HIS A 146 -13.12 -2.42 7.00
CA HIS A 146 -11.84 -2.52 6.27
C HIS A 146 -10.81 -3.31 7.08
N ARG A 147 -10.70 -3.01 8.39
CA ARG A 147 -9.85 -3.77 9.30
C ARG A 147 -10.22 -5.25 9.35
N GLN A 148 -11.50 -5.56 9.54
CA GLN A 148 -11.98 -6.94 9.62
C GLN A 148 -11.71 -7.70 8.33
N PHE A 149 -11.95 -7.07 7.17
CA PHE A 149 -11.65 -7.66 5.87
C PHE A 149 -10.16 -7.97 5.74
N ALA A 150 -9.30 -6.98 6.03
CA ALA A 150 -7.85 -7.13 5.98
C ALA A 150 -7.38 -8.30 6.86
N GLN A 151 -7.84 -8.35 8.11
CA GLN A 151 -7.51 -9.41 9.05
C GLN A 151 -7.94 -10.79 8.56
N SER A 152 -9.16 -10.89 8.04
CA SER A 152 -9.79 -12.18 7.75
C SER A 152 -9.39 -12.76 6.41
N ASN A 153 -9.01 -11.92 5.45
CA ASN A 153 -8.83 -12.33 4.05
C ASN A 153 -7.43 -12.06 3.49
N ILE A 154 -6.70 -11.09 4.05
CA ILE A 154 -5.38 -10.70 3.54
C ILE A 154 -4.27 -11.17 4.49
N PHE A 155 -4.37 -10.84 5.77
CA PHE A 155 -3.25 -10.99 6.72
C PHE A 155 -3.30 -12.26 7.59
N ASN A 156 -4.34 -13.09 7.45
CA ASN A 156 -4.43 -14.40 8.14
C ASN A 156 -3.51 -15.47 7.55
#